data_AF-A0A9X2KPQ8-F1
#
_entry.id   AF-A0A9X2KPQ8-F1
#
_cell.length_a   1.000
_cell.length_b   1.000
_cell.length_c   1.000
_cell.angle_alpha   90.00
_cell.angle_beta   90.00
_cell.angle_gamma   90.00
#
_symmetry.space_group_name_H-M   'P 1'
#
loop_
_entity.id
_entity.type
_entity.pdbx_description
1 polymer ?
#
loop_
_entity_poly.entity_id
_entity_poly.type
_entity_poly.pdbx_seq_one_letter_code
_entity_poly.pdbx_strand_id
1 'polypeptide(L)'
;MTAVGPVVEDEGIATLVGQLVEDARGLASAEVALVKARVGERANAYKNAVIFFAVAGVLALAALIALLVGLILSLATLIGPGLATAAVVLAVLAIAGILALVGKSRLAPAAEVQS
;
A
#
# COMPACT_ATOMS: atom_id res chain seq x y z
N MET A 1 79.21 -4.82 -0.20
CA MET A 1 78.22 -3.98 -0.92
C MET A 1 76.93 -4.78 -1.01
N THR A 2 75.91 -4.39 -0.24
CA THR A 2 74.48 -4.40 -0.64
C THR A 2 73.71 -3.79 0.52
N ALA A 3 73.44 -2.49 0.41
CA ALA A 3 72.60 -1.77 1.36
C ALA A 3 71.14 -2.16 1.11
N VAL A 4 70.49 -2.69 2.14
CA VAL A 4 69.03 -2.89 2.19
C VAL A 4 68.41 -1.51 2.41
N GLY A 5 67.72 -0.98 1.39
CA GLY A 5 66.99 0.28 1.47
C GLY A 5 65.66 0.10 2.24
N PRO A 6 65.16 1.16 2.91
CA PRO A 6 63.96 1.09 3.74
C PRO A 6 62.72 0.80 2.88
N VAL A 7 61.90 -0.13 3.36
CA VAL A 7 60.71 -0.62 2.68
C VAL A 7 59.62 0.44 2.74
N VAL A 8 59.14 0.85 1.57
CA VAL A 8 58.00 1.77 1.38
C VAL A 8 56.69 0.98 1.48
N GLU A 9 56.44 0.36 2.63
CA GLU A 9 55.27 -0.51 2.88
C GLU A 9 53.99 0.27 3.26
N ASP A 10 54.13 1.46 3.84
CA ASP A 10 53.01 2.29 4.26
C ASP A 10 52.19 2.87 3.08
N GLU A 11 52.84 3.10 1.94
CA GLU A 11 52.22 3.72 0.77
C GLU A 11 51.27 2.76 0.02
N GLY A 12 51.53 1.45 0.11
CA GLY A 12 50.69 0.39 -0.48
C GLY A 12 49.42 0.11 0.33
N ILE A 13 49.54 0.00 1.66
CA ILE A 13 48.38 -0.23 2.55
C ILE A 13 47.43 0.97 2.52
N ALA A 14 47.97 2.19 2.59
CA ALA A 14 47.17 3.41 2.48
C ALA A 14 46.42 3.50 1.14
N THR A 15 47.07 3.08 0.04
CA THR A 15 46.47 3.02 -1.29
C THR A 15 45.34 1.99 -1.39
N LEU A 16 45.51 0.79 -0.81
CA LEU A 16 44.48 -0.26 -0.79
C LEU A 16 43.27 0.14 0.07
N VAL A 17 43.51 0.78 1.21
CA VAL A 17 42.43 1.33 2.06
C VAL A 17 41.68 2.43 1.31
N GLY A 18 42.39 3.31 0.60
CA GLY A 18 41.77 4.34 -0.25
C GLY A 18 40.88 3.74 -1.34
N GLN A 19 41.34 2.70 -2.03
CA GLN A 19 40.54 1.98 -3.05
C GLN A 19 39.31 1.31 -2.44
N LEU A 20 39.45 0.63 -1.29
CA LEU A 20 38.31 -0.02 -0.63
C LEU A 20 37.25 0.98 -0.16
N VAL A 21 37.65 2.16 0.32
CA VAL A 21 36.74 3.25 0.69
C VAL A 21 36.00 3.79 -0.54
N GLU A 22 36.70 3.94 -1.67
CA GLU A 22 36.10 4.38 -2.93
C GLU A 22 35.13 3.33 -3.48
N ASP A 23 35.50 2.05 -3.46
CA ASP A 23 34.65 0.94 -3.88
C ASP A 23 33.42 0.80 -2.98
N ALA A 24 33.57 0.97 -1.66
CA ALA A 24 32.46 0.96 -0.71
C ALA A 24 31.50 2.12 -0.93
N ARG A 25 32.01 3.32 -1.25
CA ARG A 25 31.18 4.46 -1.66
C ARG A 25 30.47 4.20 -2.99
N GLY A 26 31.16 3.60 -3.95
CA GLY A 26 30.61 3.20 -5.23
C GLY A 26 29.43 2.23 -5.05
N LEU A 27 29.62 1.18 -4.24
CA LEU A 27 28.59 0.20 -3.92
C LEU A 27 27.39 0.85 -3.22
N ALA A 28 27.63 1.68 -2.21
CA ALA A 28 26.56 2.39 -1.49
C ALA A 28 25.75 3.29 -2.43
N SER A 29 26.40 3.98 -3.37
CA SER A 29 25.72 4.81 -4.37
C SER A 29 24.88 3.99 -5.34
N ALA A 30 25.36 2.80 -5.71
CA ALA A 30 24.66 1.87 -6.61
C ALA A 30 23.42 1.26 -5.93
N GLU A 31 23.52 0.87 -4.66
CA GLU A 31 22.36 0.38 -3.90
C GLU A 31 21.29 1.47 -3.74
N VAL A 32 21.68 2.71 -3.44
CA VAL A 32 20.75 3.84 -3.38
C VAL A 32 20.07 4.06 -4.74
N ALA A 33 20.82 3.99 -5.84
CA ALA A 33 20.26 4.10 -7.18
C ALA A 33 19.29 2.95 -7.52
N LEU A 34 19.63 1.72 -7.14
CA LEU A 34 18.80 0.53 -7.36
C LEU A 34 17.49 0.61 -6.53
N VAL A 35 17.58 0.96 -5.25
CA VAL A 35 16.41 1.17 -4.38
C VAL A 35 15.53 2.27 -4.96
N LYS A 36 16.11 3.39 -5.38
CA LYS A 36 15.37 4.50 -5.99
C LYS A 36 14.67 4.09 -7.29
N ALA A 37 15.32 3.30 -8.14
CA ALA A 37 14.71 2.77 -9.36
C ALA A 37 13.55 1.81 -9.03
N ARG A 38 13.75 0.89 -8.10
CA ARG A 38 12.74 -0.09 -7.67
C ARG A 38 11.52 0.58 -7.02
N VAL A 39 11.73 1.67 -6.27
CA VAL A 39 10.65 2.49 -5.72
C VAL A 39 9.96 3.30 -6.81
N GLY A 40 10.71 3.89 -7.75
CA GLY A 40 10.18 4.69 -8.85
C GLY A 40 9.32 3.91 -9.85
N GLU A 41 9.76 2.72 -10.27
CA GLU A 41 8.97 1.83 -11.13
C GLU A 41 7.64 1.45 -10.50
N ARG A 42 7.68 1.08 -9.21
CA ARG A 42 6.47 0.75 -8.45
C ARG A 42 5.56 1.98 -8.30
N ALA A 43 6.12 3.13 -7.95
CA ALA A 43 5.37 4.36 -7.73
C ALA A 43 4.57 4.80 -8.98
N ASN A 44 5.13 4.66 -10.19
CA ASN A 44 4.42 5.01 -11.42
C ASN A 44 3.24 4.07 -11.70
N ALA A 45 3.39 2.76 -11.45
CA ALA A 45 2.28 1.81 -11.59
C ALA A 45 1.16 2.10 -10.57
N TYR A 46 1.52 2.47 -9.34
CA TYR A 46 0.53 2.83 -8.30
C TYR A 46 -0.18 4.15 -8.60
N LYS A 47 0.47 5.13 -9.23
CA LYS A 47 -0.14 6.44 -9.51
C LYS A 47 -1.40 6.32 -10.38
N ASN A 48 -1.31 5.58 -11.47
CA ASN A 48 -2.47 5.37 -12.34
C ASN A 48 -3.52 4.51 -11.66
N ALA A 49 -3.10 3.46 -10.94
CA ALA A 49 -4.02 2.62 -10.17
C ALA A 49 -4.83 3.45 -9.16
N VAL A 50 -4.21 4.37 -8.43
CA VAL A 50 -4.89 5.25 -7.47
C VAL A 50 -5.96 6.11 -8.14
N ILE A 51 -5.69 6.68 -9.32
CA ILE A 51 -6.68 7.48 -10.06
C ILE A 51 -7.85 6.60 -10.50
N PHE A 52 -7.57 5.44 -11.09
CA PHE A 52 -8.62 4.51 -11.51
C PHE A 52 -9.45 4.01 -10.33
N PHE A 53 -8.83 3.67 -9.20
CA PHE A 53 -9.53 3.26 -7.98
C PHE A 53 -10.35 4.41 -7.37
N ALA A 54 -9.84 5.64 -7.41
CA ALA A 54 -10.61 6.81 -6.95
C ALA A 54 -11.87 7.02 -7.80
N VAL A 55 -11.73 7.02 -9.13
CA VAL A 55 -12.87 7.17 -10.06
C VAL A 55 -13.84 6.00 -9.90
N ALA A 56 -13.34 4.76 -9.85
CA ALA A 56 -14.17 3.58 -9.66
C ALA A 56 -14.92 3.62 -8.31
N GLY A 57 -14.26 4.07 -7.23
CA GLY A 57 -14.88 4.24 -5.92
C GLY A 57 -16.01 5.28 -5.93
N VAL A 58 -15.79 6.42 -6.58
CA VAL A 58 -16.83 7.45 -6.76
C VAL A 58 -18.00 6.92 -7.60
N LEU A 59 -17.73 6.24 -8.71
CA LEU A 59 -18.76 5.66 -9.56
C LEU A 59 -19.54 4.55 -8.84
N ALA A 60 -18.87 3.69 -8.08
CA ALA A 60 -19.51 2.66 -7.27
C ALA A 60 -20.41 3.27 -6.19
N LEU A 61 -19.96 4.35 -5.52
CA LEU A 61 -20.77 5.08 -4.55
C LEU A 61 -22.00 5.72 -5.22
N ALA A 62 -21.82 6.38 -6.36
CA ALA A 62 -22.91 6.99 -7.11
C ALA A 62 -23.94 5.94 -7.57
N ALA A 63 -23.47 4.80 -8.09
CA ALA A 63 -24.32 3.69 -8.50
C ALA A 63 -25.07 3.08 -7.30
N LEU A 64 -24.42 2.94 -6.15
CA LEU A 64 -25.07 2.45 -4.93
C LEU A 64 -26.18 3.41 -4.48
N ILE A 65 -25.94 4.72 -4.46
CA ILE A 65 -26.96 5.72 -4.12
C ILE A 65 -28.14 5.64 -5.10
N ALA A 66 -27.86 5.60 -6.40
CA ALA A 66 -28.90 5.51 -7.43
C ALA A 66 -29.71 4.20 -7.30
N LEU A 67 -29.06 3.08 -6.99
CA LEU A 67 -29.71 1.79 -6.75
C LEU A 67 -30.62 1.85 -5.53
N LEU A 68 -30.17 2.44 -4.42
CA LEU A 68 -30.99 2.62 -3.22
C LEU A 68 -32.20 3.51 -3.48
N VAL A 69 -32.01 4.63 -4.19
CA VAL A 69 -33.11 5.51 -4.60
C VAL A 69 -34.10 4.76 -5.49
N GLY A 70 -33.62 4.03 -6.51
CA GLY A 70 -34.46 3.22 -7.39
C GLY A 70 -35.24 2.15 -6.64
N LEU A 71 -34.61 1.49 -5.67
CA LEU A 71 -35.27 0.50 -4.80
C LEU A 71 -36.36 1.15 -3.94
N ILE A 72 -36.08 2.29 -3.33
CA ILE A 72 -37.06 3.06 -2.55
C ILE A 72 -38.25 3.46 -3.42
N LEU A 73 -38.01 4.02 -4.61
CA LEU A 73 -39.07 4.43 -5.52
C LEU A 73 -39.91 3.23 -5.98
N SER A 74 -39.28 2.10 -6.26
CA SER A 74 -39.96 0.86 -6.64
C SER A 74 -40.86 0.35 -5.49
N LEU A 75 -40.33 0.26 -4.27
CA LEU A 75 -41.09 -0.18 -3.09
C LEU A 75 -42.17 0.82 -2.68
N ALA A 76 -41.93 2.12 -2.91
CA ALA A 76 -42.90 3.17 -2.60
C ALA A 76 -44.21 2.98 -3.38
N THR A 77 -44.18 2.35 -4.57
CA THR A 77 -45.39 2.02 -5.32
C THR A 77 -46.26 0.94 -4.66
N LEU A 78 -45.69 0.12 -3.78
CA LEU A 78 -46.38 -0.98 -3.10
C LEU A 78 -46.82 -0.61 -1.68
N ILE A 79 -45.91 0.00 -0.90
CA ILE A 79 -46.11 0.22 0.55
C ILE A 79 -46.09 1.69 0.96
N GLY A 80 -46.00 2.60 -0.02
CA GLY A 80 -45.89 4.04 0.21
C GLY A 80 -44.46 4.49 0.51
N PRO A 81 -44.15 5.78 0.28
CA PRO A 81 -42.77 6.30 0.32
C PRO A 81 -42.14 6.24 1.71
N GLY A 82 -42.90 6.48 2.78
CA GLY A 82 -42.38 6.46 4.15
C GLY A 82 -41.96 5.07 4.64
N LEU A 83 -42.77 4.04 4.35
CA LEU A 83 -42.44 2.67 4.74
C LEU A 83 -41.34 2.07 3.85
N ALA A 84 -41.32 2.45 2.57
CA ALA A 84 -40.26 2.06 1.64
C ALA A 84 -38.88 2.57 2.08
N THR A 85 -38.77 3.85 2.44
CA THR A 85 -37.49 4.41 2.93
C THR A 85 -37.05 3.74 4.21
N ALA A 86 -37.95 3.58 5.18
CA ALA A 86 -37.64 2.91 6.45
C ALA A 86 -37.16 1.46 6.23
N ALA A 87 -37.85 0.69 5.40
CA ALA A 87 -37.50 -0.69 5.11
C ALA A 87 -36.11 -0.81 4.45
N VAL A 88 -35.83 0.01 3.43
CA VAL A 88 -34.53 -0.01 2.73
C VAL A 88 -33.40 0.42 3.66
N VAL A 89 -33.59 1.48 4.46
CA VAL A 89 -32.56 1.93 5.41
C VAL A 89 -32.25 0.86 6.45
N LEU A 90 -33.27 0.25 7.05
CA LEU A 90 -33.07 -0.82 8.03
C LEU A 90 -32.37 -2.03 7.43
N ALA A 91 -32.74 -2.43 6.21
CA ALA A 91 -32.07 -3.53 5.51
C ALA A 91 -30.59 -3.23 5.24
N VAL A 92 -30.27 -2.03 4.75
CA VAL A 92 -28.88 -1.62 4.49
C VAL A 92 -28.07 -1.55 5.78
N LEU A 93 -28.64 -0.99 6.86
CA LEU A 93 -27.96 -0.95 8.16
C LEU A 93 -27.73 -2.34 8.75
N ALA A 94 -28.66 -3.27 8.58
CA ALA A 94 -28.46 -4.65 9.00
C ALA A 94 -27.28 -5.30 8.25
N ILE A 95 -27.22 -5.14 6.92
CA ILE A 95 -26.10 -5.62 6.10
C ILE A 95 -24.78 -4.97 6.54
N ALA A 96 -24.76 -3.65 6.71
CA ALA A 96 -23.57 -2.92 7.15
C ALA A 96 -23.10 -3.38 8.54
N GLY A 97 -24.03 -3.61 9.47
CA GLY A 97 -23.74 -4.15 10.80
C GLY A 97 -23.09 -5.54 10.72
N ILE A 98 -23.64 -6.45 9.89
CA ILE A 98 -23.06 -7.79 9.68
C ILE A 98 -21.65 -7.67 9.10
N LEU A 99 -21.45 -6.86 8.06
CA LEU A 99 -20.13 -6.65 7.45
C LEU A 99 -19.13 -6.05 8.45
N ALA A 100 -19.56 -5.12 9.31
CA ALA A 100 -18.71 -4.55 10.35
C ALA A 100 -18.29 -5.60 11.38
N LEU A 101 -19.19 -6.51 11.79
CA LEU A 101 -18.88 -7.60 12.69
C LEU A 101 -17.91 -8.61 12.06
N VAL A 102 -18.12 -8.98 10.79
CA VAL A 102 -17.21 -9.85 10.03
C VAL A 102 -15.84 -9.17 9.86
N GLY A 103 -15.81 -7.88 9.56
CA GLY A 103 -14.56 -7.11 9.48
C GLY A 103 -13.82 -7.12 10.81
N LYS A 104 -14.53 -6.87 11.91
CA LYS A 104 -13.98 -6.94 13.27
C LYS A 104 -13.41 -8.32 13.59
N SER A 105 -14.06 -9.42 13.19
CA SER A 105 -13.54 -10.77 13.43
C SER A 105 -12.31 -11.11 12.60
N ARG A 106 -12.09 -10.43 11.47
CA ARG A 106 -10.88 -10.57 10.64
C ARG A 106 -9.71 -9.70 11.11
N LEU A 107 -10.01 -8.62 11.84
CA LEU A 107 -9.04 -7.77 12.51
C LEU A 107 -8.70 -8.27 13.92
N ALA A 108 -9.47 -9.22 14.46
CA ALA A 108 -9.14 -9.89 15.72
C ALA A 108 -7.76 -10.55 15.55
N PRO A 109 -6.79 -10.19 16.41
CA PRO A 109 -5.41 -10.62 16.24
C PRO A 109 -5.33 -12.14 16.22
N ALA A 110 -4.44 -12.67 15.39
CA ALA A 110 -4.00 -14.06 15.39
C ALA A 110 -3.26 -14.41 16.70
N ALA A 111 -3.91 -14.21 17.84
CA ALA A 111 -3.35 -14.26 19.18
C ALA A 111 -4.09 -15.30 20.04
N GLU A 112 -4.46 -16.46 19.47
CA GLU A 112 -4.90 -17.60 20.30
C GLU A 112 -4.90 -18.95 19.56
N VAL A 113 -3.95 -19.22 18.66
CA VAL A 113 -3.74 -20.61 18.19
C VAL A 113 -2.25 -20.90 18.01
N GLN A 114 -1.46 -20.67 19.07
CA GLN A 114 -0.18 -21.37 19.27
C GLN A 114 0.26 -21.25 20.74
N SER A 115 -0.37 -22.04 21.61
CA SER A 115 0.19 -22.43 22.91
C SER A 115 -0.28 -23.82 23.25
#